data_AF-A0A2K5QBX9-F1
#
_entry.id   AF-A0A2K5QBX9-F1
#
_cell.length_a   1.000
_cell.length_b   1.000
_cell.length_c   1.000
_cell.angle_alpha   90.00
_cell.angle_beta   90.00
_cell.angle_gamma   90.00
#
_symmetry.space_group_name_H-M   'P 1'
#
loop_
_entity.id
_entity.type
_entity.pdbx_description
1 polymer ?
#
loop_
_entity_poly.entity_id
_entity_poly.type
_entity_poly.pdbx_seq_one_letter_code
_entity_poly.pdbx_strand_id
1 'polypeptide(L)'
;MFPSRRKAAQLPWEDGRSRRLSGGLPRKCSVFHLFVACLLLGFFSLLWLQLSCSGDVARAARGQGQETSGPPRACPPEPPPEHWEEDASWGPHRLAVLVPFRERFEELLVFVPHMHRFLSRKKVQHHIYVLNQVDHFRFNRAALINVGFLESSNSTDYIAMHDVDLLPLNEELDYGFPEAGPFHVASPELHPLYHYKTYVGGILLLSKQHYQLCNGMSNRFWGWGREDDEFYRRIKGAGLQLFRPSGITTGYKTFRHLHDPAWRKRDQKRIAAQKQVLAGLLIGDR
;
A
#
# COMPACT_ATOMS: atom_id res chain seq x y z
N MET A 1 -65.07 12.68 69.89
CA MET A 1 -66.18 13.38 69.20
C MET A 1 -66.01 13.14 67.72
N PHE A 2 -67.03 12.54 67.09
CA PHE A 2 -67.11 12.12 65.67
C PHE A 2 -67.23 13.34 64.72
N PRO A 3 -67.23 13.16 63.37
CA PRO A 3 -66.23 13.65 62.40
C PRO A 3 -66.78 14.79 61.51
N SER A 4 -66.04 15.22 60.48
CA SER A 4 -66.54 15.68 59.14
C SER A 4 -65.38 16.39 58.41
N ARG A 5 -64.82 15.93 57.28
CA ARG A 5 -65.33 15.72 55.91
C ARG A 5 -65.89 17.00 55.25
N ARG A 6 -65.49 17.20 53.98
CA ARG A 6 -65.96 18.13 52.92
C ARG A 6 -65.20 19.47 52.86
N LYS A 7 -64.91 20.07 51.70
CA LYS A 7 -65.05 19.72 50.27
C LYS A 7 -64.21 20.73 49.46
N ALA A 8 -63.92 20.37 48.22
CA ALA A 8 -63.35 21.22 47.17
C ALA A 8 -64.27 22.37 46.72
N ALA A 9 -63.69 23.43 46.13
CA ALA A 9 -63.99 23.95 44.78
C ALA A 9 -63.70 25.46 44.63
N GLN A 10 -62.60 25.78 43.94
CA GLN A 10 -62.50 26.54 42.68
C GLN A 10 -63.30 27.85 42.40
N LEU A 11 -62.53 28.81 41.80
CA LEU A 11 -62.85 29.91 40.85
C LEU A 11 -63.20 31.28 41.46
N PRO A 12 -63.06 32.45 40.75
CA PRO A 12 -62.79 32.64 39.31
C PRO A 12 -61.79 33.76 38.92
N TRP A 13 -61.48 33.73 37.62
CA TRP A 13 -60.99 34.73 36.66
C TRP A 13 -61.49 36.18 36.82
N GLU A 14 -60.62 37.18 36.55
CA GLU A 14 -61.01 38.43 35.87
C GLU A 14 -59.90 38.96 34.95
N ASP A 15 -60.30 39.23 33.71
CA ASP A 15 -59.57 39.82 32.58
C ASP A 15 -59.58 41.37 32.68
N GLY A 16 -58.47 42.01 32.32
CA GLY A 16 -58.39 43.48 32.20
C GLY A 16 -57.55 43.89 30.99
N ARG A 17 -58.20 44.02 29.83
CA ARG A 17 -57.57 44.31 28.53
C ARG A 17 -57.40 45.81 28.29
N SER A 18 -56.28 46.14 27.64
CA SER A 18 -56.09 47.19 26.62
C SER A 18 -55.52 48.56 27.05
N ARG A 19 -54.33 48.86 26.51
CA ARG A 19 -54.15 50.03 25.63
C ARG A 19 -52.98 49.81 24.67
N ARG A 20 -53.29 49.81 23.37
CA ARG A 20 -52.34 49.88 22.26
C ARG A 20 -51.90 51.32 22.06
N LEU A 21 -50.62 51.53 21.78
CA LEU A 21 -50.16 52.59 20.88
C LEU A 21 -49.13 52.01 19.92
N SER A 22 -49.37 52.32 18.65
CA SER A 22 -48.69 51.88 17.44
C SER A 22 -47.52 52.79 17.07
N GLY A 23 -46.39 52.21 16.65
CA GLY A 23 -45.34 52.88 15.90
C GLY A 23 -44.67 51.85 14.98
N GLY A 24 -44.83 52.02 13.66
CA GLY A 24 -44.42 51.03 12.65
C GLY A 24 -43.02 51.25 12.07
N LEU A 25 -42.40 50.14 11.64
CA LEU A 25 -41.36 50.04 10.60
C LEU A 25 -41.43 48.64 9.95
N PRO A 26 -41.05 48.47 8.67
CA PRO A 26 -41.69 47.50 7.77
C PRO A 26 -41.06 46.10 7.86
N ARG A 27 -41.85 45.13 8.31
CA ARG A 27 -41.57 43.69 8.14
C ARG A 27 -41.97 43.24 6.74
N LYS A 28 -41.02 43.22 5.81
CA LYS A 28 -41.04 42.30 4.66
C LYS A 28 -39.62 41.81 4.33
N CYS A 29 -38.99 41.12 5.29
CA CYS A 29 -37.85 40.26 4.97
C CYS A 29 -38.41 38.97 4.36
N SER A 30 -38.67 38.99 3.06
CA SER A 30 -39.10 37.81 2.30
C SER A 30 -38.02 36.72 2.40
N VAL A 31 -38.41 35.44 2.37
CA VAL A 31 -37.49 34.28 2.28
C VAL A 31 -36.45 34.50 1.17
N PHE A 32 -36.82 35.23 0.11
CA PHE A 32 -35.94 35.67 -0.95
C PHE A 32 -34.75 36.54 -0.46
N HIS A 33 -34.98 37.49 0.44
CA HIS A 33 -33.90 38.29 1.02
C HIS A 33 -32.96 37.45 1.88
N LEU A 34 -33.48 36.46 2.61
CA LEU A 34 -32.66 35.53 3.38
C LEU A 34 -31.81 34.64 2.44
N PHE A 35 -32.41 34.17 1.34
CA PHE A 35 -31.73 33.37 0.33
C PHE A 35 -30.61 34.15 -0.36
N VAL A 36 -30.87 35.40 -0.76
CA VAL A 36 -29.85 36.29 -1.34
C VAL A 36 -28.73 36.57 -0.33
N ALA A 37 -29.06 36.81 0.94
CA ALA A 37 -28.05 36.99 1.99
C ALA A 37 -27.18 35.75 2.17
N CYS A 38 -27.76 34.54 2.16
CA CYS A 38 -27.00 33.28 2.22
C CYS A 38 -26.10 33.07 1.00
N LEU A 39 -26.56 33.40 -0.20
CA LEU A 39 -25.74 33.32 -1.41
C LEU A 39 -24.57 34.30 -1.37
N LEU A 40 -24.80 35.54 -0.91
CA LEU A 40 -23.75 36.53 -0.74
C LEU A 40 -22.72 36.08 0.31
N LEU A 41 -23.18 35.55 1.45
CA LEU A 41 -22.28 34.99 2.48
C LEU A 41 -21.45 33.82 1.93
N GLY A 42 -22.06 32.92 1.15
CA GLY A 42 -21.36 31.83 0.49
C GLY A 42 -20.32 32.34 -0.52
N PHE A 43 -20.68 33.33 -1.34
CA PHE A 43 -19.77 33.95 -2.30
C PHE A 43 -18.61 34.66 -1.62
N PHE A 44 -18.85 35.47 -0.59
CA PHE A 44 -17.79 36.15 0.16
C PHE A 44 -16.90 35.17 0.92
N SER A 45 -17.45 34.06 1.43
CA SER A 45 -16.66 32.98 2.05
C SER A 45 -15.74 32.29 1.03
N LEU A 46 -16.25 31.98 -0.16
CA LEU A 46 -15.45 31.40 -1.25
C LEU A 46 -14.39 32.37 -1.79
N LEU A 47 -14.74 33.65 -1.91
CA LEU A 47 -13.82 34.71 -2.32
C LEU A 47 -12.73 34.92 -1.26
N TRP A 48 -13.08 34.90 0.02
CA TRP A 48 -12.11 34.95 1.13
C TRP A 48 -11.18 33.74 1.12
N LEU A 49 -11.70 32.53 0.86
CA LEU A 49 -10.89 31.32 0.73
C LEU A 49 -9.93 31.41 -0.47
N GLN A 50 -10.40 31.88 -1.63
CA GLN A 50 -9.55 32.11 -2.81
C GLN A 50 -8.45 33.14 -2.58
N LEU A 51 -8.77 34.26 -1.91
CA LEU A 51 -7.80 35.30 -1.56
C LEU A 51 -6.80 34.83 -0.49
N SER A 52 -7.25 34.04 0.48
CA SER A 52 -6.38 33.45 1.51
C SER A 52 -5.42 32.42 0.91
N CYS A 53 -5.91 31.53 0.05
CA CYS A 53 -5.07 30.54 -0.64
C CYS A 53 -4.11 31.17 -1.66
N SER A 54 -4.50 32.26 -2.34
CA SER A 54 -3.58 32.99 -3.24
C SER A 54 -2.50 33.77 -2.48
N GLY A 55 -2.79 34.23 -1.26
CA GLY A 55 -1.82 34.89 -0.39
C GLY A 55 -0.68 33.97 0.07
N ASP A 56 -0.98 32.69 0.31
CA ASP A 56 0.02 31.68 0.70
C ASP A 56 0.95 31.29 -0.46
N VAL A 57 0.42 31.22 -1.69
CA VAL A 57 1.24 30.95 -2.89
C VAL A 57 2.15 32.15 -3.23
N ALA A 58 1.66 33.37 -3.05
CA ALA A 58 2.47 34.59 -3.25
C ALA A 58 3.57 34.77 -2.18
N ARG A 59 3.34 34.32 -0.93
CA ARG A 59 4.37 34.27 0.11
C ARG A 59 5.39 33.17 -0.13
N ALA A 60 4.98 32.00 -0.63
CA ALA A 60 5.90 30.94 -1.02
C ALA A 60 6.81 31.33 -2.20
N ALA A 61 6.33 32.18 -3.12
CA ALA A 61 7.10 32.64 -4.28
C ALA A 61 8.02 33.85 -4.00
N ARG A 62 7.87 34.55 -2.87
CA ARG A 62 8.61 35.80 -2.56
C ARG A 62 9.50 35.72 -1.32
N GLY A 63 9.67 34.52 -0.75
CA GLY A 63 10.50 34.25 0.43
C GLY A 63 11.86 33.63 0.12
N GLN A 64 12.61 34.18 -0.84
CA GLN A 64 14.07 34.05 -0.86
C GLN A 64 14.66 35.38 -0.38
N GLY A 65 15.19 35.40 0.84
CA GLY A 65 15.91 36.56 1.36
C GLY A 65 15.66 36.87 2.83
N GLN A 66 15.96 35.93 3.73
CA GLN A 66 16.56 36.23 5.04
C GLN A 66 16.99 34.92 5.72
N GLU A 67 18.26 34.54 5.53
CA GLU A 67 18.91 33.53 6.35
C GLU A 67 19.14 34.11 7.75
N THR A 68 18.24 33.78 8.68
CA THR A 68 18.62 33.71 10.09
C THR A 68 19.31 32.36 10.29
N SER A 69 20.59 32.40 10.66
CA SER A 69 21.43 31.23 10.94
C SER A 69 20.90 30.42 12.14
N GLY A 70 19.90 29.58 11.89
CA GLY A 70 19.64 28.41 12.73
C GLY A 70 20.73 27.36 12.46
N PRO A 71 21.00 26.45 13.42
CA PRO A 71 21.95 25.38 13.17
C PRO A 71 21.54 24.64 11.88
N PRO A 72 22.48 24.32 10.97
CA PRO A 72 22.14 23.62 9.75
C PRO A 72 21.39 22.35 10.12
N ARG A 73 20.21 22.15 9.51
CA ARG A 73 19.57 20.84 9.53
C ARG A 73 20.61 19.90 8.96
N ALA A 74 21.15 19.02 9.82
CA ALA A 74 22.07 17.99 9.39
C ALA A 74 21.42 17.30 8.19
N CYS A 75 22.14 17.25 7.07
CA CYS A 75 21.79 16.33 5.99
C CYS A 75 21.54 14.97 6.66
N PRO A 76 20.48 14.24 6.30
CA PRO A 76 20.40 12.84 6.65
C PRO A 76 21.75 12.22 6.31
N PRO A 77 22.37 11.46 7.24
CA PRO A 77 23.63 10.79 6.91
C PRO A 77 23.43 10.06 5.60
N GLU A 78 24.35 10.27 4.65
CA GLU A 78 24.34 9.48 3.42
C GLU A 78 24.22 8.01 3.84
N PRO A 79 23.29 7.24 3.27
CA PRO A 79 23.21 5.84 3.59
C PRO A 79 24.60 5.24 3.36
N PRO A 80 25.08 4.39 4.30
CA PRO A 80 26.38 3.76 4.13
C PRO A 80 26.44 3.14 2.72
N PRO A 81 27.59 3.23 2.03
CA PRO A 81 27.70 2.71 0.67
C PRO A 81 27.17 1.27 0.66
N GLU A 82 26.11 1.04 -0.10
CA GLU A 82 25.43 -0.25 -0.12
C GLU A 82 26.44 -1.32 -0.53
N HIS A 83 26.76 -2.21 0.42
CA HIS A 83 27.73 -3.26 0.20
C HIS A 83 27.05 -4.39 -0.55
N TRP A 84 27.55 -4.66 -1.76
CA TRP A 84 27.23 -5.88 -2.48
C TRP A 84 28.03 -7.02 -1.88
N GLU A 85 27.37 -8.14 -1.62
CA GLU A 85 28.07 -9.40 -1.42
C GLU A 85 28.55 -9.86 -2.80
N GLU A 86 29.81 -9.56 -3.11
CA GLU A 86 30.42 -9.81 -4.41
C GLU A 86 31.82 -10.42 -4.28
N ASP A 87 32.17 -11.25 -5.26
CA ASP A 87 33.52 -11.73 -5.51
C ASP A 87 33.83 -11.44 -6.98
N ALA A 88 35.04 -10.98 -7.27
CA ALA A 88 35.44 -10.56 -8.63
C ALA A 88 35.31 -11.69 -9.68
N SER A 89 35.22 -12.95 -9.26
CA SER A 89 35.01 -14.11 -10.13
C SER A 89 33.54 -14.41 -10.45
N TRP A 90 32.59 -13.72 -9.82
CA TRP A 90 31.15 -13.93 -10.02
C TRP A 90 30.63 -13.16 -11.23
N GLY A 91 29.46 -13.55 -11.73
CA GLY A 91 28.80 -12.83 -12.82
C GLY A 91 28.53 -11.36 -12.46
N PRO A 92 28.46 -10.44 -13.44
CA PRO A 92 28.42 -9.00 -13.18
C PRO A 92 27.06 -8.52 -12.67
N HIS A 93 26.01 -9.34 -12.80
CA HIS A 93 24.64 -8.93 -12.51
C HIS A 93 24.34 -8.96 -11.01
N ARG A 94 23.82 -7.84 -10.51
CA ARG A 94 23.50 -7.61 -9.10
C ARG A 94 22.01 -7.77 -8.83
N LEU A 95 21.70 -8.68 -7.91
CA LEU A 95 20.35 -9.03 -7.47
C LEU A 95 19.93 -8.23 -6.23
N ALA A 96 18.86 -7.44 -6.34
CA ALA A 96 18.14 -6.97 -5.17
C ALA A 96 17.05 -7.99 -4.77
N VAL A 97 17.20 -8.63 -3.61
CA VAL A 97 16.19 -9.51 -3.03
C VAL A 97 15.19 -8.63 -2.26
N LEU A 98 14.01 -8.44 -2.84
CA LEU A 98 12.96 -7.56 -2.32
C LEU A 98 11.99 -8.38 -1.47
N VAL A 99 12.06 -8.20 -0.14
CA VAL A 99 11.32 -9.01 0.84
C VAL A 99 10.18 -8.19 1.44
N PRO A 100 8.93 -8.39 1.01
CA PRO A 100 7.78 -7.69 1.59
C PRO A 100 7.56 -8.19 3.02
N PHE A 101 7.59 -7.29 4.00
CA PHE A 101 7.74 -7.68 5.40
C PHE A 101 6.80 -6.94 6.35
N ARG A 102 6.24 -7.68 7.31
CA ARG A 102 5.60 -7.18 8.54
C ARG A 102 5.43 -8.32 9.53
N GLU A 103 5.94 -8.19 10.74
CA GLU A 103 5.71 -9.13 11.85
C GLU A 103 5.94 -10.61 11.47
N ARG A 104 7.09 -10.90 10.85
CA ARG A 104 7.58 -12.25 10.48
C ARG A 104 9.01 -12.47 10.97
N PHE A 105 9.29 -12.04 12.19
CA PHE A 105 10.64 -11.96 12.72
C PHE A 105 11.33 -13.33 12.78
N GLU A 106 10.59 -14.37 13.19
CA GLU A 106 11.10 -15.73 13.27
C GLU A 106 11.47 -16.28 11.88
N GLU A 107 10.64 -16.03 10.86
CA GLU A 107 10.96 -16.40 9.48
C GLU A 107 12.16 -15.62 8.98
N LEU A 108 12.26 -14.32 9.28
CA LEU A 108 13.38 -13.46 8.87
C LEU A 108 14.72 -13.94 9.43
N LEU A 109 14.76 -14.37 10.69
CA LEU A 109 15.95 -14.92 11.34
C LEU A 109 16.49 -16.16 10.62
N VAL A 110 15.61 -16.96 10.01
CA VAL A 110 16.00 -18.11 9.19
C VAL A 110 16.31 -17.69 7.75
N PHE A 111 15.49 -16.79 7.20
CA PHE A 111 15.54 -16.36 5.81
C PHE A 111 16.87 -15.72 5.43
N VAL A 112 17.32 -14.71 6.17
CA VAL A 112 18.51 -13.92 5.81
C VAL A 112 19.76 -14.80 5.68
N PRO A 113 20.17 -15.60 6.70
CA PRO A 113 21.34 -16.46 6.57
C PRO A 113 21.14 -17.58 5.55
N HIS A 114 19.91 -18.10 5.39
CA HIS A 114 19.61 -19.12 4.39
C HIS A 114 19.81 -18.59 2.97
N MET A 115 19.23 -17.43 2.66
CA MET A 115 19.31 -16.82 1.33
C MET A 115 20.73 -16.35 1.01
N HIS A 116 21.42 -15.75 1.96
CA HIS A 116 22.82 -15.37 1.77
C HIS A 116 23.67 -16.60 1.42
N ARG A 117 23.58 -17.68 2.20
CA ARG A 117 24.28 -18.94 1.90
C ARG A 117 23.86 -19.54 0.55
N PHE A 118 22.58 -19.51 0.22
CA PHE A 118 22.05 -20.07 -1.02
C PHE A 118 22.59 -19.31 -2.25
N LEU A 119 22.53 -17.99 -2.23
CA LEU A 119 22.97 -17.13 -3.34
C LEU A 119 24.49 -17.07 -3.47
N SER A 120 25.24 -17.02 -2.37
CA SER A 120 26.72 -17.03 -2.40
C SER A 120 27.26 -18.32 -3.01
N ARG A 121 26.68 -19.49 -2.69
CA ARG A 121 27.08 -20.77 -3.32
C ARG A 121 26.78 -20.80 -4.82
N LYS A 122 25.73 -20.10 -5.25
CA LYS A 122 25.36 -19.92 -6.65
C LYS A 122 26.13 -18.80 -7.34
N LYS A 123 27.04 -18.12 -6.64
CA LYS A 123 27.86 -17.02 -7.15
C LYS A 123 27.03 -15.87 -7.73
N VAL A 124 25.93 -15.54 -7.04
CA VAL A 124 25.05 -14.43 -7.40
C VAL A 124 25.39 -13.24 -6.51
N GLN A 125 25.79 -12.11 -7.11
CA GLN A 125 25.99 -10.87 -6.36
C GLN A 125 24.64 -10.38 -5.85
N HIS A 126 24.50 -10.13 -4.56
CA HIS A 126 23.18 -9.85 -3.98
C HIS A 126 23.19 -8.90 -2.79
N HIS A 127 22.05 -8.26 -2.57
CA HIS A 127 21.71 -7.52 -1.36
C HIS A 127 20.25 -7.81 -0.99
N ILE A 128 19.95 -7.94 0.31
CA ILE A 128 18.62 -8.28 0.81
C ILE A 128 17.95 -7.04 1.40
N TYR A 129 16.86 -6.60 0.77
CA TYR A 129 16.07 -5.45 1.21
C TYR A 129 14.82 -5.94 1.94
N VAL A 130 14.74 -5.68 3.25
CA VAL A 130 13.57 -5.98 4.07
C VAL A 130 12.60 -4.80 4.03
N LEU A 131 11.50 -4.96 3.32
CA LEU A 131 10.53 -3.91 3.02
C LEU A 131 9.45 -3.89 4.10
N ASN A 132 9.81 -3.32 5.25
CA ASN A 132 8.99 -3.35 6.46
C ASN A 132 7.83 -2.34 6.40
N GLN A 133 6.59 -2.84 6.29
CA GLN A 133 5.40 -1.98 6.26
C GLN A 133 5.02 -1.51 7.67
N VAL A 134 5.46 -0.31 8.04
CA VAL A 134 5.25 0.27 9.38
C VAL A 134 3.95 1.06 9.54
N ASP A 135 3.24 1.37 8.45
CA ASP A 135 1.91 1.98 8.53
C ASP A 135 0.87 1.00 9.11
N HIS A 136 -0.33 1.50 9.41
CA HIS A 136 -1.41 0.72 10.02
C HIS A 136 -2.44 0.21 9.01
N PHE A 137 -2.20 0.33 7.71
CA PHE A 137 -3.10 -0.24 6.70
C PHE A 137 -2.95 -1.75 6.63
N ARG A 138 -3.84 -2.43 5.91
CA ARG A 138 -3.67 -3.87 5.61
C ARG A 138 -2.33 -4.09 4.92
N PHE A 139 -1.78 -5.29 5.05
CA PHE A 139 -0.51 -5.61 4.38
C PHE A 139 -0.67 -5.51 2.86
N ASN A 140 0.26 -4.84 2.18
CA ASN A 140 0.24 -4.60 0.73
C ASN A 140 1.56 -5.05 0.11
N ARG A 141 1.62 -6.34 -0.21
CA ARG A 141 2.79 -7.01 -0.78
C ARG A 141 3.30 -6.29 -2.04
N ALA A 142 2.41 -6.05 -3.00
CA ALA A 142 2.76 -5.44 -4.28
C ALA A 142 3.29 -4.00 -4.16
N ALA A 143 2.66 -3.16 -3.32
CA ALA A 143 3.14 -1.81 -3.10
C ALA A 143 4.52 -1.80 -2.42
N LEU A 144 4.78 -2.72 -1.49
CA LEU A 144 6.11 -2.85 -0.87
C LEU A 144 7.16 -3.20 -1.90
N ILE A 145 6.91 -4.16 -2.79
CA ILE A 145 7.84 -4.48 -3.87
C ILE A 145 8.13 -3.25 -4.74
N ASN A 146 7.13 -2.44 -5.08
CA ASN A 146 7.35 -1.18 -5.82
C ASN A 146 8.27 -0.23 -5.04
N VAL A 147 8.06 -0.07 -3.73
CA VAL A 147 8.96 0.73 -2.89
C VAL A 147 10.37 0.15 -2.92
N GLY A 148 10.53 -1.16 -2.73
CA GLY A 148 11.84 -1.82 -2.77
C GLY A 148 12.54 -1.65 -4.11
N PHE A 149 11.80 -1.68 -5.23
CA PHE A 149 12.37 -1.42 -6.55
C PHE A 149 12.92 0.00 -6.67
N LEU A 150 12.20 0.99 -6.16
CA LEU A 150 12.60 2.41 -6.23
C LEU A 150 13.75 2.73 -5.28
N GLU A 151 13.76 2.12 -4.09
CA GLU A 151 14.74 2.40 -3.03
C GLU A 151 15.97 1.49 -3.08
N SER A 152 15.92 0.39 -3.83
CA SER A 152 17.11 -0.45 -4.06
C SER A 152 18.17 0.30 -4.85
N SER A 153 19.42 -0.15 -4.73
CA SER A 153 20.57 0.45 -5.38
C SER A 153 20.34 0.83 -6.84
N ASN A 154 20.84 2.01 -7.22
CA ASN A 154 20.89 2.40 -8.63
C ASN A 154 21.67 1.39 -9.48
N SER A 155 22.64 0.69 -8.88
CA SER A 155 23.49 -0.32 -9.52
C SER A 155 22.91 -1.73 -9.54
N THR A 156 21.69 -1.94 -9.03
CA THR A 156 20.95 -3.20 -9.21
C THR A 156 20.66 -3.43 -10.69
N ASP A 157 20.79 -4.67 -11.17
CA ASP A 157 20.43 -5.05 -12.54
C ASP A 157 19.06 -5.73 -12.62
N TYR A 158 18.72 -6.50 -11.58
CA TYR A 158 17.49 -7.27 -11.52
C TYR A 158 17.03 -7.49 -10.08
N ILE A 159 15.75 -7.82 -9.93
CA ILE A 159 15.09 -8.00 -8.65
C ILE A 159 14.56 -9.42 -8.51
N ALA A 160 14.49 -9.90 -7.27
CA ALA A 160 13.68 -11.05 -6.89
C ALA A 160 12.61 -10.57 -5.89
N MET A 161 11.35 -10.62 -6.28
CA MET A 161 10.23 -10.44 -5.36
C MET A 161 10.11 -11.74 -4.56
N HIS A 162 10.42 -11.71 -3.27
CA HIS A 162 10.69 -12.94 -2.51
C HIS A 162 9.97 -12.96 -1.17
N ASP A 163 9.01 -13.87 -1.02
CA ASP A 163 8.34 -14.07 0.27
C ASP A 163 9.34 -14.56 1.33
N VAL A 164 9.25 -14.01 2.55
CA VAL A 164 10.20 -14.29 3.65
C VAL A 164 10.11 -15.71 4.20
N ASP A 165 8.99 -16.39 3.96
CA ASP A 165 8.68 -17.71 4.50
C ASP A 165 8.90 -18.86 3.50
N LEU A 166 9.39 -18.57 2.29
CA LEU A 166 9.53 -19.56 1.23
C LEU A 166 11.00 -19.80 0.88
N LEU A 167 11.63 -20.80 1.49
CA LEU A 167 13.08 -21.03 1.36
C LEU A 167 13.39 -22.03 0.23
N PRO A 168 14.24 -21.69 -0.76
CA PRO A 168 14.68 -22.63 -1.79
C PRO A 168 15.60 -23.71 -1.19
N LEU A 169 15.32 -24.97 -1.49
CA LEU A 169 16.14 -26.11 -1.03
C LEU A 169 16.95 -26.77 -2.15
N ASN A 170 16.54 -26.60 -3.41
CA ASN A 170 17.24 -27.14 -4.58
C ASN A 170 18.09 -26.05 -5.25
N GLU A 171 19.39 -26.29 -5.39
CA GLU A 171 20.35 -25.37 -6.01
C GLU A 171 20.22 -25.28 -7.54
N GLU A 172 19.48 -26.21 -8.17
CA GLU A 172 19.15 -26.16 -9.61
C GLU A 172 18.15 -25.04 -9.96
N LEU A 173 17.50 -24.43 -8.97
CA LEU A 173 16.64 -23.26 -9.20
C LEU A 173 17.47 -22.09 -9.74
N ASP A 174 17.08 -21.57 -10.90
CA ASP A 174 17.77 -20.42 -11.50
C ASP A 174 17.41 -19.12 -10.78
N TYR A 175 18.45 -18.47 -10.23
CA TYR A 175 18.40 -17.14 -9.63
C TYR A 175 19.30 -16.15 -10.38
N GLY A 176 19.83 -16.55 -11.53
CA GLY A 176 20.63 -15.70 -12.41
C GLY A 176 19.81 -14.57 -13.04
N PHE A 177 20.49 -13.76 -13.85
CA PHE A 177 19.87 -12.63 -14.52
C PHE A 177 18.81 -13.10 -15.54
N PRO A 178 17.53 -12.69 -15.39
CA PRO A 178 16.43 -13.18 -16.22
C PRO A 178 16.34 -12.39 -17.54
N GLU A 179 17.35 -12.55 -18.39
CA GLU A 179 17.51 -11.80 -19.65
C GLU A 179 16.35 -12.03 -20.63
N ALA A 180 15.93 -13.29 -20.80
CA ALA A 180 14.91 -13.65 -21.78
C ALA A 180 13.49 -13.19 -21.39
N GLY A 181 13.24 -12.94 -20.11
CA GLY A 181 11.91 -12.57 -19.59
C GLY A 181 11.75 -12.90 -18.10
N PRO A 182 10.66 -12.46 -17.47
CA PRO A 182 10.37 -12.76 -16.07
C PRO A 182 10.49 -14.26 -15.74
N PHE A 183 11.20 -14.59 -14.66
CA PHE A 183 11.47 -15.97 -14.26
C PHE A 183 10.79 -16.31 -12.93
N HIS A 184 9.76 -17.15 -12.99
CA HIS A 184 8.97 -17.56 -11.83
C HIS A 184 9.56 -18.79 -11.16
N VAL A 185 10.43 -18.56 -10.16
CA VAL A 185 11.12 -19.61 -9.38
C VAL A 185 10.12 -20.49 -8.63
N ALA A 186 9.13 -19.90 -7.97
CA ALA A 186 8.12 -20.61 -7.18
C ALA A 186 7.01 -21.24 -8.05
N SER A 187 7.40 -21.94 -9.12
CA SER A 187 6.50 -22.55 -10.12
C SER A 187 5.32 -23.29 -9.47
N PRO A 188 4.10 -23.23 -10.06
CA PRO A 188 2.95 -23.99 -9.57
C PRO A 188 3.20 -25.51 -9.49
N GLU A 189 4.13 -26.05 -10.28
CA GLU A 189 4.54 -27.46 -10.24
C GLU A 189 5.37 -27.81 -9.00
N LEU A 190 5.98 -26.82 -8.36
CA LEU A 190 6.94 -26.96 -7.26
C LEU A 190 6.42 -26.35 -5.94
N HIS A 191 5.54 -25.35 -6.03
CA HIS A 191 4.99 -24.64 -4.89
C HIS A 191 4.09 -25.57 -4.05
N PRO A 192 4.18 -25.57 -2.71
CA PRO A 192 3.45 -26.54 -1.88
C PRO A 192 1.93 -26.32 -1.80
N LEU A 193 1.40 -25.16 -2.19
CA LEU A 193 -0.03 -24.80 -2.01
C LEU A 193 -0.78 -24.35 -3.26
N TYR A 194 -0.09 -23.88 -4.30
CA TYR A 194 -0.72 -23.15 -5.41
C TYR A 194 -0.26 -23.76 -6.73
N HIS A 195 -1.20 -24.33 -7.48
CA HIS A 195 -0.89 -25.17 -8.66
C HIS A 195 -1.55 -24.71 -9.96
N TYR A 196 -2.20 -23.54 -9.94
CA TYR A 196 -2.90 -23.02 -11.12
C TYR A 196 -1.91 -22.34 -12.09
N LYS A 197 -2.19 -22.45 -13.40
CA LYS A 197 -1.22 -22.11 -14.46
C LYS A 197 -0.74 -20.66 -14.46
N THR A 198 -1.60 -19.72 -14.07
CA THR A 198 -1.31 -18.28 -14.06
C THR A 198 -0.64 -17.80 -12.77
N TYR A 199 -0.39 -18.69 -11.81
CA TYR A 199 0.25 -18.35 -10.54
C TYR A 199 1.67 -17.80 -10.75
N VAL A 200 1.93 -16.63 -10.16
CA VAL A 200 3.25 -15.95 -10.17
C VAL A 200 3.64 -15.36 -8.80
N GLY A 201 3.03 -15.85 -7.72
CA GLY A 201 3.34 -15.44 -6.34
C GLY A 201 4.58 -16.15 -5.77
N GLY A 202 4.87 -15.97 -4.49
CA GLY A 202 6.04 -16.58 -3.85
C GLY A 202 7.34 -15.90 -4.27
N ILE A 203 7.98 -16.42 -5.32
CA ILE A 203 9.30 -15.96 -5.80
C ILE A 203 9.28 -15.75 -7.32
N LEU A 204 9.48 -14.51 -7.75
CA LEU A 204 9.50 -14.11 -9.15
C LEU A 204 10.60 -13.07 -9.41
N LEU A 205 11.43 -13.35 -10.43
CA LEU A 205 12.57 -12.53 -10.83
C LEU A 205 12.28 -11.74 -12.10
N LEU A 206 12.74 -10.50 -12.15
CA LEU A 206 12.66 -9.63 -13.32
C LEU A 206 13.90 -8.75 -13.42
N SER A 207 14.39 -8.49 -14.64
CA SER A 207 15.32 -7.38 -14.88
C SER A 207 14.66 -6.05 -14.56
N LYS A 208 15.44 -5.01 -14.23
CA LYS A 208 14.88 -3.67 -14.00
C LYS A 208 14.08 -3.18 -15.21
N GLN A 209 14.58 -3.46 -16.42
CA GLN A 209 13.90 -3.15 -17.67
C GLN A 209 12.53 -3.83 -17.78
N HIS A 210 12.42 -5.13 -17.51
CA HIS A 210 11.15 -5.85 -17.57
C HIS A 210 10.15 -5.35 -16.52
N TYR A 211 10.62 -5.05 -15.31
CA TYR A 211 9.77 -4.50 -14.25
C TYR A 211 9.22 -3.11 -14.62
N GLN A 212 10.07 -2.25 -15.18
CA GLN A 212 9.67 -0.93 -15.69
C GLN A 212 8.68 -1.04 -16.86
N LEU A 213 8.88 -2.00 -17.77
CA LEU A 213 7.97 -2.23 -18.89
C LEU A 213 6.56 -2.61 -18.42
N CYS A 214 6.44 -3.30 -17.29
CA CYS A 214 5.17 -3.61 -16.64
C CYS A 214 4.56 -2.43 -15.86
N ASN A 215 5.28 -1.31 -15.75
CA ASN A 215 4.98 -0.22 -14.81
C ASN A 215 4.80 -0.74 -13.36
N GLY A 216 5.68 -1.66 -12.96
CA GLY A 216 5.63 -2.33 -11.67
C GLY A 216 4.32 -3.07 -11.36
N MET A 217 4.14 -3.40 -10.08
CA MET A 217 2.92 -4.03 -9.58
C MET A 217 1.83 -2.99 -9.27
N SER A 218 0.57 -3.42 -9.14
CA SER A 218 -0.51 -2.53 -8.69
C SER A 218 -0.44 -2.22 -7.19
N ASN A 219 -0.60 -0.95 -6.82
CA ASN A 219 -0.68 -0.51 -5.42
C ASN A 219 -2.07 -0.73 -4.77
N ARG A 220 -3.03 -1.30 -5.51
CA ARG A 220 -4.45 -1.34 -5.10
C ARG A 220 -4.84 -2.57 -4.25
N PHE A 221 -3.91 -3.51 -4.04
CA PHE A 221 -4.19 -4.80 -3.42
C PHE A 221 -3.84 -4.80 -1.92
N TRP A 222 -4.84 -4.44 -1.12
CA TRP A 222 -4.75 -4.41 0.34
C TRP A 222 -5.28 -5.71 0.96
N GLY A 223 -4.42 -6.43 1.69
CA GLY A 223 -4.69 -7.77 2.23
C GLY A 223 -4.20 -8.89 1.30
N TRP A 224 -4.48 -10.13 1.66
CA TRP A 224 -3.94 -11.30 0.96
C TRP A 224 -4.60 -11.54 -0.40
N GLY A 225 -3.78 -11.64 -1.46
CA GLY A 225 -4.07 -12.27 -2.74
C GLY A 225 -4.52 -11.35 -3.87
N ARG A 226 -4.35 -11.86 -5.10
CA ARG A 226 -4.78 -11.31 -6.40
C ARG A 226 -3.86 -10.22 -6.97
N GLU A 227 -2.88 -9.76 -6.21
CA GLU A 227 -1.86 -8.83 -6.71
C GLU A 227 -0.90 -9.52 -7.69
N ASP A 228 -0.60 -10.79 -7.45
CA ASP A 228 0.17 -11.68 -8.31
C ASP A 228 -0.58 -11.99 -9.61
N ASP A 229 -1.86 -12.32 -9.54
CA ASP A 229 -2.73 -12.53 -10.71
C ASP A 229 -2.82 -11.28 -11.60
N GLU A 230 -2.91 -10.10 -10.99
CA GLU A 230 -2.90 -8.85 -11.75
C GLU A 230 -1.54 -8.59 -12.40
N PHE A 231 -0.45 -8.86 -11.69
CA PHE A 231 0.90 -8.69 -12.23
C PHE A 231 1.19 -9.68 -13.36
N TYR A 232 0.69 -10.91 -13.30
CA TYR A 232 0.73 -11.86 -14.42
C TYR A 232 0.12 -11.25 -15.70
N ARG A 233 -1.05 -10.60 -15.58
CA ARG A 233 -1.70 -9.93 -16.72
C ARG A 233 -0.88 -8.76 -17.24
N ARG A 234 -0.16 -8.01 -16.38
CA ARG A 234 0.78 -6.97 -16.82
C ARG A 234 1.94 -7.53 -17.61
N ILE A 235 2.55 -8.62 -17.12
CA ILE A 235 3.63 -9.33 -17.84
C ILE A 235 3.15 -9.74 -19.24
N LYS A 236 1.96 -10.34 -19.34
CA LYS A 236 1.37 -10.71 -20.64
C LYS A 236 1.01 -9.52 -21.51
N GLY A 237 0.41 -8.47 -20.92
CA GLY A 237 0.05 -7.23 -21.62
C GLY A 237 1.27 -6.46 -22.15
N ALA A 238 2.42 -6.60 -21.50
CA ALA A 238 3.71 -6.07 -21.95
C ALA A 238 4.41 -6.94 -23.00
N GLY A 239 3.79 -8.05 -23.44
CA GLY A 239 4.38 -8.97 -24.41
C GLY A 239 5.53 -9.81 -23.88
N LEU A 240 5.74 -9.88 -22.56
CA LEU A 240 6.85 -10.60 -21.96
C LEU A 240 6.54 -12.09 -21.83
N GLN A 241 7.53 -12.92 -22.17
CA GLN A 241 7.48 -14.36 -21.94
C GLN A 241 7.82 -14.67 -20.48
N LEU A 242 6.97 -15.49 -19.85
CA LEU A 242 7.18 -15.97 -18.48
C LEU A 242 7.90 -17.32 -18.54
N PHE A 243 9.01 -17.44 -17.82
CA PHE A 243 9.79 -18.66 -17.70
C PHE A 243 9.64 -19.28 -16.31
N ARG A 244 9.89 -20.58 -16.21
CA ARG A 244 9.82 -21.37 -14.97
C ARG A 244 10.93 -22.42 -14.98
N PRO A 245 11.36 -22.93 -13.81
CA PRO A 245 12.28 -24.05 -13.73
C PRO A 245 11.76 -25.26 -14.49
N SER A 246 12.65 -25.93 -15.21
CA SER A 246 12.39 -27.20 -15.91
C SER A 246 13.34 -28.28 -15.39
N GLY A 247 12.88 -29.54 -15.34
CA GLY A 247 13.72 -30.66 -14.93
C GLY A 247 13.94 -30.79 -13.42
N ILE A 248 13.28 -29.97 -12.60
CA ILE A 248 13.37 -30.06 -11.14
C ILE A 248 12.63 -31.29 -10.64
N THR A 249 13.33 -32.17 -9.93
CA THR A 249 12.80 -33.47 -9.46
C THR A 249 12.33 -33.47 -8.02
N THR A 250 12.59 -32.41 -7.26
CA THR A 250 12.28 -32.31 -5.82
C THR A 250 10.79 -32.11 -5.50
N GLY A 251 9.95 -31.85 -6.52
CA GLY A 251 8.49 -31.70 -6.38
C GLY A 251 8.12 -30.67 -5.31
N TYR A 252 7.16 -30.98 -4.44
CA TYR A 252 6.72 -30.08 -3.35
C TYR A 252 7.72 -29.93 -2.20
N LYS A 253 8.86 -30.65 -2.23
CA LYS A 253 9.98 -30.47 -1.30
C LYS A 253 11.06 -29.54 -1.88
N THR A 254 10.79 -28.90 -3.02
CA THR A 254 11.69 -27.89 -3.60
C THR A 254 11.85 -26.67 -2.70
N PHE A 255 10.79 -26.33 -1.96
CA PHE A 255 10.79 -25.23 -1.01
C PHE A 255 10.42 -25.70 0.39
N ARG A 256 11.01 -25.06 1.41
CA ARG A 256 10.48 -25.11 2.77
C ARG A 256 9.60 -23.88 2.98
N HIS A 257 8.30 -24.11 3.14
CA HIS A 257 7.34 -23.04 3.41
C HIS A 257 7.06 -22.95 4.92
N LEU A 258 7.71 -21.99 5.58
CA LEU A 258 7.67 -21.74 7.02
C LEU A 258 6.43 -20.95 7.41
N HIS A 259 5.26 -21.54 7.19
CA HIS A 259 3.98 -20.86 7.34
C HIS A 259 2.97 -21.73 8.06
N ASP A 260 2.96 -21.67 9.39
CA ASP A 260 1.87 -22.26 10.18
C ASP A 260 0.59 -21.45 9.93
N PRO A 261 -0.46 -22.02 9.30
CA PRO A 261 -1.68 -21.28 8.96
C PRO A 261 -2.51 -20.90 10.19
N ALA A 262 -2.33 -21.55 11.34
CA ALA A 262 -3.00 -21.20 12.59
C ALA A 262 -2.36 -19.95 13.23
N TRP A 263 -1.03 -19.85 13.19
CA TRP A 263 -0.27 -18.71 13.72
C TRP A 263 -0.21 -17.54 12.73
N ARG A 264 0.14 -17.81 11.47
CA ARG A 264 0.27 -16.84 10.39
C ARG A 264 -1.02 -16.77 9.58
N LYS A 265 -2.10 -16.31 10.21
CA LYS A 265 -3.41 -16.18 9.55
C LYS A 265 -3.31 -15.24 8.35
N ARG A 266 -3.71 -15.74 7.17
CA ARG A 266 -3.84 -14.91 5.96
C ARG A 266 -5.02 -13.97 6.11
N ASP A 267 -4.80 -12.69 5.85
CA ASP A 267 -5.87 -11.69 5.85
C ASP A 267 -6.67 -11.74 4.53
N GLN A 268 -7.58 -12.70 4.43
CA GLN A 268 -8.34 -12.99 3.20
C GLN A 268 -9.70 -12.26 3.13
N LYS A 269 -10.07 -11.50 4.18
CA LYS A 269 -11.37 -10.83 4.23
C LYS A 269 -11.54 -9.88 3.04
N ARG A 270 -12.65 -10.00 2.32
CA ARG A 270 -13.02 -9.12 1.19
C ARG A 270 -14.04 -8.09 1.64
N ILE A 271 -13.69 -6.81 1.52
CA ILE A 271 -14.48 -5.70 2.05
C ILE A 271 -15.21 -4.98 0.91
N ALA A 272 -16.54 -4.95 0.96
CA ALA A 272 -17.41 -4.23 0.02
C ALA A 272 -17.01 -4.44 -1.46
N ALA A 273 -16.72 -3.34 -2.19
CA ALA A 273 -16.37 -3.35 -3.61
C ALA A 273 -15.10 -4.13 -3.96
N GLN A 274 -14.25 -4.47 -2.98
CA GLN A 274 -13.10 -5.35 -3.20
C GLN A 274 -13.55 -6.70 -3.80
N LYS A 275 -14.75 -7.21 -3.46
CA LYS A 275 -15.28 -8.44 -4.06
C LYS A 275 -15.48 -8.34 -5.58
N GLN A 276 -15.92 -7.17 -6.07
CA GLN A 276 -16.26 -6.95 -7.47
C GLN A 276 -15.01 -6.72 -8.34
N VAL A 277 -14.03 -5.97 -7.83
CA VAL A 277 -12.73 -5.79 -8.50
C VAL A 277 -12.07 -7.15 -8.76
N LEU A 278 -12.20 -8.08 -7.82
CA LEU A 278 -11.65 -9.43 -7.94
C LEU A 278 -12.44 -10.32 -8.92
N ALA A 279 -13.76 -10.14 -9.03
CA ALA A 279 -14.59 -10.85 -10.00
C ALA A 279 -14.34 -10.38 -11.44
N GLY A 280 -14.20 -9.07 -11.68
CA GLY A 280 -13.86 -8.54 -13.01
C GLY A 280 -12.49 -9.02 -13.52
N LEU A 281 -11.56 -9.25 -12.58
CA LEU A 281 -10.25 -9.86 -12.80
C LEU A 281 -10.33 -11.33 -13.28
N LEU A 282 -11.43 -12.05 -13.02
CA LEU A 282 -11.67 -13.43 -13.47
C LEU A 282 -12.43 -13.51 -14.81
N ILE A 283 -13.13 -12.44 -15.21
CA ILE A 283 -13.98 -12.45 -16.42
C ILE A 283 -13.15 -12.19 -17.69
N GLY A 284 -11.95 -11.62 -17.56
CA GLY A 284 -11.02 -11.43 -18.69
C GLY A 284 -10.24 -12.67 -19.12
N ASP A 285 -10.48 -13.83 -18.50
CA ASP A 285 -9.87 -15.14 -18.82
C ASP A 285 -10.77 -16.02 -19.71
N ARG A 286 -11.71 -15.41 -20.47
CA ARG A 286 -12.52 -16.10 -21.49
C ARG A 286 -12.18 -15.63 -22.89
#